data_AF-A0A852X8L6-F1
#
_entry.id   AF-A0A852X8L6-F1
#
_cell.length_a   1.000
_cell.length_b   1.000
_cell.length_c   1.000
_cell.angle_alpha   90.00
_cell.angle_beta   90.00
_cell.angle_gamma   90.00
#
_symmetry.space_group_name_H-M   'P 1'
#
loop_
_entity.id
_entity.type
_entity.pdbx_description
1 polymer ?
#
loop_
_entity_poly.entity_id
_entity_poly.type
_entity_poly.pdbx_seq_one_letter_code
_entity_poly.pdbx_strand_id
1 'polypeptide(L)'
;MRARMVALVSVSALALAGCGGVDEPEETSSSTVSPRVPSSNGSSSAASSSSSSGSATSSGDVSTEPPAEAQENTQAGAEAFAEWYEQQVGEAVTTGEGSVLREYADQSCQACLETADQMESDAEQYGVAPTNPYSVAVDSSREEAGKQYVTLEVSWTTYRRLKDGESQGRVDGDEARYVLTLSPQVSDGWLVEESVLVRGDVT
;
A
#
# COMPACT_ATOMS: atom_id res chain seq x y z
N MET A 1 -56.28 12.10 -11.34
CA MET A 1 -56.55 13.31 -10.53
C MET A 1 -55.47 13.40 -9.45
N ARG A 2 -54.78 14.55 -9.41
CA ARG A 2 -54.03 15.22 -8.32
C ARG A 2 -53.73 14.42 -7.04
N ALA A 3 -52.45 14.41 -6.65
CA ALA A 3 -52.00 15.02 -5.39
C ALA A 3 -50.49 15.33 -5.45
N ARG A 4 -50.16 16.62 -5.34
CA ARG A 4 -48.82 17.13 -5.02
C ARG A 4 -48.71 17.17 -3.50
N MET A 5 -47.59 16.77 -2.91
CA MET A 5 -47.10 17.40 -1.67
C MET A 5 -45.58 17.50 -1.67
N VAL A 6 -45.16 18.73 -1.39
CA VAL A 6 -43.80 19.25 -1.27
C VAL A 6 -43.48 19.30 0.23
N ALA A 7 -42.26 18.92 0.63
CA ALA A 7 -41.65 19.30 1.91
C ALA A 7 -40.17 18.88 1.89
N LEU A 8 -39.21 19.54 2.54
CA LEU A 8 -38.97 20.94 2.90
C LEU A 8 -37.47 20.93 3.23
N VAL A 9 -36.72 21.90 2.73
CA VAL A 9 -35.26 22.03 2.86
C VAL A 9 -34.87 22.28 4.32
N SER A 10 -33.89 21.53 4.81
CA SER A 10 -33.16 21.83 6.05
C SER A 10 -31.66 21.95 5.74
N VAL A 11 -31.21 23.20 5.60
CA VAL A 11 -29.80 23.60 5.54
C VAL A 11 -29.31 23.80 6.96
N SER A 12 -28.36 22.96 7.40
CA SER A 12 -27.62 23.18 8.65
C SER A 12 -26.24 23.71 8.31
N ALA A 13 -26.03 25.01 8.54
CA ALA A 13 -24.72 25.64 8.52
C ALA A 13 -24.02 25.38 9.85
N LEU A 14 -22.89 24.66 9.84
CA LEU A 14 -21.98 24.60 10.98
C LEU A 14 -20.86 25.63 10.81
N ALA A 15 -20.71 26.47 11.83
CA ALA A 15 -19.73 27.53 11.93
C ALA A 15 -18.35 26.99 12.33
N LEU A 16 -17.30 27.54 11.72
CA LEU A 16 -15.90 27.30 12.06
C LEU A 16 -15.49 28.14 13.29
N ALA A 17 -14.97 27.47 14.32
CA ALA A 17 -14.08 28.03 15.34
C ALA A 17 -12.77 27.23 15.24
N GLY A 18 -11.54 27.76 15.23
CA GLY A 18 -11.04 29.04 15.67
C GLY A 18 -10.16 28.86 16.92
N CYS A 19 -8.87 28.52 16.75
CA CYS A 19 -7.76 28.75 17.70
C CYS A 19 -6.45 28.25 17.04
N GLY A 20 -5.30 28.92 16.97
CA GLY A 20 -4.84 30.13 17.62
C GLY A 20 -3.51 29.88 18.37
N GLY A 21 -2.37 30.16 17.72
CA GLY A 21 -1.04 30.45 18.33
C GLY A 21 -0.30 29.32 19.05
N VAL A 22 1.00 29.38 19.36
CA VAL A 22 2.14 30.26 19.00
C VAL A 22 3.38 29.64 19.69
N ASP A 23 4.56 29.87 19.12
CA ASP A 23 5.91 29.87 19.69
C ASP A 23 6.64 28.58 20.17
N GLU A 24 7.78 28.38 19.50
CA GLU A 24 9.04 27.72 19.90
C GLU A 24 9.67 28.45 21.11
N PRO A 25 10.54 27.82 21.93
CA PRO A 25 11.97 27.95 21.64
C PRO A 25 12.84 26.73 22.00
N GLU A 26 14.03 26.76 21.40
CA GLU A 26 15.23 25.93 21.62
C GLU A 26 15.67 25.83 23.09
N GLU A 27 16.35 24.73 23.44
CA GLU A 27 17.43 24.75 24.44
C GLU A 27 18.57 23.84 23.99
N THR A 28 19.60 24.47 23.42
CA THR A 28 20.91 23.88 23.13
C THR A 28 21.70 23.77 24.43
N SER A 29 21.97 22.55 24.91
CA SER A 29 22.93 22.33 25.99
C SER A 29 24.27 21.84 25.45
N SER A 30 25.22 22.78 25.42
CA SER A 30 26.64 22.55 25.21
C SER A 30 27.28 22.09 26.52
N SER A 31 28.07 21.01 26.49
CA SER A 31 28.99 20.66 27.57
C SER A 31 30.28 20.09 27.00
N THR A 32 31.34 20.88 27.19
CA THR A 32 32.74 20.58 26.85
C THR A 32 33.44 19.96 28.06
N VAL A 33 33.96 18.74 27.94
CA VAL A 33 35.14 18.26 28.70
C VAL A 33 35.90 17.20 27.88
N SER A 34 37.22 17.38 27.79
CA SER A 34 38.25 16.42 27.31
C SER A 34 39.43 16.46 28.30
N PRO A 35 40.45 15.58 28.26
CA PRO A 35 40.56 14.21 27.71
C PRO A 35 41.26 13.22 28.69
N ARG A 36 41.29 11.90 28.37
CA ARG A 36 42.41 10.99 28.73
C ARG A 36 42.39 9.68 27.90
N VAL A 37 43.54 9.37 27.31
CA VAL A 37 43.94 8.16 26.55
C VAL A 37 44.47 7.05 27.49
N PRO A 38 44.87 5.82 27.07
CA PRO A 38 44.85 5.19 25.73
C PRO A 38 44.34 3.72 25.69
N SER A 39 44.38 3.16 24.47
CA SER A 39 44.64 1.75 24.14
C SER A 39 43.42 0.84 23.90
N SER A 40 43.14 0.54 22.64
CA SER A 40 43.45 -0.78 22.08
C SER A 40 43.18 -0.86 20.58
N ASN A 41 44.07 -1.62 19.96
CA ASN A 41 44.17 -2.02 18.57
C ASN A 41 42.88 -2.67 18.03
N GLY A 42 42.37 -2.20 16.89
CA GLY A 42 41.26 -2.85 16.19
C GLY A 42 41.00 -2.21 14.83
N SER A 43 41.60 -2.78 13.78
CA SER A 43 41.21 -2.54 12.40
C SER A 43 39.71 -2.77 12.21
N SER A 44 39.04 -1.92 11.43
CA SER A 44 38.10 -2.35 10.38
C SER A 44 37.66 -1.16 9.53
N SER A 45 37.66 -1.41 8.23
CA SER A 45 37.34 -0.52 7.13
C SER A 45 35.90 0.01 7.20
N ALA A 46 35.73 1.31 6.97
CA ALA A 46 34.41 1.89 6.71
C ALA A 46 34.03 1.62 5.25
N ALA A 47 33.02 0.79 5.03
CA ALA A 47 32.32 0.68 3.76
C ALA A 47 31.00 1.46 3.89
N SER A 48 30.87 2.53 3.12
CA SER A 48 29.62 3.25 2.93
C SER A 48 28.73 2.41 2.01
N SER A 49 27.60 1.91 2.51
CA SER A 49 26.59 1.26 1.68
C SER A 49 25.37 2.15 1.58
N SER A 50 25.31 2.94 0.50
CA SER A 50 24.06 3.48 -0.03
C SER A 50 23.42 2.36 -0.85
N SER A 51 22.38 1.72 -0.32
CA SER A 51 21.59 0.76 -1.08
C SER A 51 20.27 1.41 -1.47
N SER A 52 20.26 2.02 -2.67
CA SER A 52 19.03 2.19 -3.44
C SER A 52 18.64 0.81 -3.95
N SER A 53 17.57 0.23 -3.41
CA SER A 53 16.99 -1.00 -3.96
C SER A 53 15.80 -0.61 -4.83
N GLY A 54 16.08 -0.38 -6.11
CA GLY A 54 15.04 -0.39 -7.13
C GLY A 54 14.77 -1.83 -7.51
N SER A 55 13.64 -2.37 -7.07
CA SER A 55 13.11 -3.63 -7.59
C SER A 55 12.06 -3.29 -8.64
N ALA A 56 12.47 -3.28 -9.91
CA ALA A 56 11.55 -3.28 -11.03
C ALA A 56 11.18 -4.73 -11.34
N THR A 57 10.01 -5.18 -10.90
CA THR A 57 9.52 -6.52 -11.20
C THR A 57 8.81 -6.53 -12.55
N SER A 58 9.32 -7.37 -13.46
CA SER A 58 8.89 -7.55 -14.85
C SER A 58 7.50 -8.18 -14.94
N SER A 59 6.73 -7.76 -15.95
CA SER A 59 5.46 -8.33 -16.40
C SER A 59 5.59 -9.82 -16.77
N GLY A 60 5.34 -10.71 -15.82
CA GLY A 60 5.12 -12.14 -16.00
C GLY A 60 4.00 -12.59 -15.06
N ASP A 61 3.36 -13.73 -15.35
CA ASP A 61 2.30 -14.29 -14.52
C ASP A 61 2.73 -14.36 -13.04
N VAL A 62 2.03 -13.65 -12.16
CA VAL A 62 2.35 -13.63 -10.73
C VAL A 62 1.80 -14.89 -10.08
N SER A 63 2.61 -15.54 -9.24
CA SER A 63 2.21 -16.75 -8.50
C SER A 63 1.01 -16.46 -7.60
N THR A 64 0.00 -17.33 -7.63
CA THR A 64 -1.18 -17.24 -6.74
C THR A 64 -0.85 -17.51 -5.28
N GLU A 65 0.33 -18.07 -5.00
CA GLU A 65 0.82 -18.38 -3.66
C GLU A 65 1.99 -17.45 -3.32
N PRO A 66 2.05 -16.91 -2.08
CA PRO A 66 3.13 -16.03 -1.64
C PRO A 66 4.50 -16.71 -1.77
N PRO A 67 5.56 -15.96 -2.13
CA PRO A 67 6.90 -16.49 -2.18
C PRO A 67 7.36 -16.96 -0.78
N ALA A 68 8.37 -17.84 -0.74
CA ALA A 68 8.78 -18.50 0.51
C ALA A 68 9.18 -17.49 1.60
N GLU A 69 9.90 -16.43 1.22
CA GLU A 69 10.26 -15.32 2.09
C GLU A 69 9.05 -14.59 2.68
N ALA A 70 7.95 -14.48 1.94
CA ALA A 70 6.71 -13.84 2.38
C ALA A 70 5.94 -14.68 3.40
N GLN A 71 6.27 -15.96 3.57
CA GLN A 71 5.57 -16.83 4.53
C GLN A 71 6.15 -16.67 5.95
N GLU A 72 7.36 -16.13 6.09
CA GLU A 72 7.97 -15.96 7.40
C GLU A 72 7.29 -14.83 8.18
N ASN A 73 6.92 -15.10 9.44
CA ASN A 73 6.38 -14.13 10.39
C ASN A 73 7.47 -13.16 10.91
N THR A 74 8.18 -12.50 10.01
CA THR A 74 9.23 -11.50 10.26
C THR A 74 8.91 -10.19 9.53
N GLN A 75 9.56 -9.09 9.90
CA GLN A 75 9.40 -7.81 9.19
C GLN A 75 9.70 -7.94 7.69
N ALA A 76 10.78 -8.63 7.31
CA ALA A 76 11.12 -8.85 5.91
C ALA A 76 10.10 -9.73 5.18
N GLY A 77 9.53 -10.74 5.87
CA GLY A 77 8.46 -11.54 5.30
C GLY A 77 7.16 -10.75 5.10
N ALA A 78 6.85 -9.83 6.02
CA ALA A 78 5.72 -8.91 5.88
C ALA A 78 5.89 -7.97 4.68
N GLU A 79 7.08 -7.43 4.47
CA GLU A 79 7.41 -6.60 3.30
C GLU A 79 7.24 -7.38 2.00
N ALA A 80 7.82 -8.59 1.92
CA ALA A 80 7.70 -9.46 0.76
C ALA A 80 6.24 -9.86 0.48
N PHE A 81 5.46 -10.13 1.54
CA PHE A 81 4.04 -10.43 1.44
C PHE A 81 3.24 -9.22 0.94
N ALA A 82 3.50 -8.03 1.47
CA ALA A 82 2.81 -6.80 1.08
C ALA A 82 3.04 -6.48 -0.40
N GLU A 83 4.30 -6.58 -0.86
CA GLU A 83 4.66 -6.38 -2.27
C GLU A 83 3.97 -7.41 -3.17
N TRP A 84 3.98 -8.69 -2.77
CA TRP A 84 3.28 -9.75 -3.50
C TRP A 84 1.76 -9.51 -3.55
N TYR A 85 1.13 -9.12 -2.44
CA TYR A 85 -0.30 -8.90 -2.37
C TYR A 85 -0.76 -7.78 -3.32
N GLU A 86 -0.05 -6.65 -3.36
CA GLU A 86 -0.36 -5.58 -4.32
C GLU A 86 -0.04 -5.97 -5.78
N GLN A 87 0.94 -6.84 -6.01
CA GLN A 87 1.12 -7.41 -7.35
C GLN A 87 -0.07 -8.27 -7.77
N GLN A 88 -0.70 -9.00 -6.84
CA GLN A 88 -1.95 -9.71 -7.10
C GLN A 88 -3.11 -8.76 -7.41
N VAL A 89 -3.13 -7.53 -6.87
CA VAL A 89 -4.11 -6.51 -7.28
C VAL A 89 -3.91 -6.15 -8.75
N GLY A 90 -2.66 -5.94 -9.17
CA GLY A 90 -2.33 -5.73 -10.58
C GLY A 90 -2.70 -6.92 -11.48
N GLU A 91 -2.54 -8.15 -11.00
CA GLU A 91 -2.93 -9.37 -11.72
C GLU A 91 -4.45 -9.54 -11.78
N ALA A 92 -5.20 -9.06 -10.78
CA ALA A 92 -6.65 -9.03 -10.84
C ALA A 92 -7.15 -8.08 -11.94
N VAL A 93 -6.38 -7.05 -12.32
CA VAL A 93 -6.71 -6.16 -13.45
C VAL A 93 -6.56 -6.86 -14.81
N THR A 94 -5.68 -7.87 -14.92
CA THR A 94 -5.46 -8.65 -16.15
C THR A 94 -6.37 -9.86 -16.26
N THR A 95 -6.66 -10.51 -15.14
CA THR A 95 -7.47 -11.73 -15.11
C THR A 95 -8.94 -11.45 -14.88
N GLY A 96 -9.25 -10.34 -14.18
CA GLY A 96 -10.58 -10.07 -13.66
C GLY A 96 -10.95 -10.95 -12.45
N GLU A 97 -10.00 -11.69 -11.88
CA GLU A 97 -10.27 -12.61 -10.77
C GLU A 97 -9.85 -12.01 -9.43
N GLY A 98 -10.80 -11.88 -8.50
CA GLY A 98 -10.54 -11.37 -7.15
C GLY A 98 -10.27 -12.46 -6.11
N SER A 99 -10.19 -13.74 -6.49
CA SER A 99 -10.16 -14.88 -5.56
C SER A 99 -8.94 -14.85 -4.63
N VAL A 100 -7.75 -14.61 -5.18
CA VAL A 100 -6.50 -14.53 -4.39
C VAL A 100 -6.56 -13.37 -3.40
N LEU A 101 -7.08 -12.21 -3.81
CA LEU A 101 -7.22 -11.06 -2.90
C LEU A 101 -8.10 -11.39 -1.70
N ARG A 102 -9.19 -12.16 -1.90
CA ARG A 102 -10.08 -12.60 -0.83
C ARG A 102 -9.48 -13.69 0.06
N GLU A 103 -8.65 -14.56 -0.50
CA GLU A 103 -7.97 -15.63 0.26
C GLU A 103 -6.99 -15.06 1.28
N TYR A 104 -6.28 -13.99 0.92
CA TYR A 104 -5.25 -13.38 1.74
C TYR A 104 -5.69 -12.09 2.45
N ALA A 105 -6.98 -11.74 2.32
CA ALA A 105 -7.61 -10.70 3.13
C ALA A 105 -8.27 -11.29 4.37
N ASP A 106 -8.07 -10.65 5.52
CA ASP A 106 -8.94 -10.89 6.66
C ASP A 106 -10.36 -10.41 6.33
N GLN A 107 -11.37 -11.05 6.92
CA GLN A 107 -12.78 -10.68 6.71
C GLN A 107 -13.10 -9.24 7.15
N SER A 108 -12.26 -8.66 8.00
CA SER A 108 -12.37 -7.26 8.41
C SER A 108 -11.81 -6.27 7.38
N CYS A 109 -10.99 -6.68 6.41
CA CYS A 109 -10.45 -5.79 5.37
C CYS A 109 -11.49 -5.48 4.29
N GLN A 110 -12.42 -4.56 4.58
CA GLN A 110 -13.47 -4.17 3.63
C GLN A 110 -12.89 -3.65 2.31
N ALA A 111 -11.86 -2.80 2.36
CA ALA A 111 -11.22 -2.27 1.16
C ALA A 111 -10.63 -3.38 0.27
N CYS A 112 -10.06 -4.44 0.86
CA CYS A 112 -9.53 -5.58 0.12
C CYS A 112 -10.66 -6.36 -0.59
N LEU A 113 -11.76 -6.64 0.14
CA LEU A 113 -12.90 -7.38 -0.40
C LEU A 113 -13.64 -6.58 -1.48
N GLU A 114 -13.84 -5.28 -1.26
CA GLU A 114 -14.44 -4.38 -2.25
C GLU A 114 -13.55 -4.27 -3.50
N THR A 115 -12.23 -4.24 -3.34
CA THR A 115 -11.29 -4.27 -4.48
C THR A 115 -11.46 -5.55 -5.28
N ALA A 116 -11.50 -6.71 -4.62
CA ALA A 116 -11.71 -8.00 -5.28
C ALA A 116 -13.04 -8.04 -6.08
N ASP A 117 -14.13 -7.58 -5.47
CA ASP A 117 -15.44 -7.49 -6.13
C ASP A 117 -15.43 -6.50 -7.30
N GLN A 118 -14.72 -5.37 -7.14
CA GLN A 118 -14.58 -4.37 -8.19
C GLN A 118 -13.83 -4.92 -9.40
N MET A 119 -12.78 -5.72 -9.21
CA MET A 119 -12.01 -6.31 -10.33
C MET A 119 -12.88 -7.24 -11.18
N GLU A 120 -13.69 -8.07 -10.53
CA GLU A 120 -14.63 -8.97 -11.22
C GLU A 120 -15.69 -8.16 -11.97
N SER A 121 -16.31 -7.18 -11.29
CA SER A 121 -17.34 -6.33 -11.90
C SER A 121 -16.80 -5.51 -13.08
N ASP A 122 -15.57 -5.03 -12.97
CA ASP A 122 -14.88 -4.25 -13.99
C ASP A 122 -14.51 -5.09 -15.21
N ALA A 123 -14.04 -6.32 -15.00
CA ALA A 123 -13.77 -7.25 -16.07
C ALA A 123 -15.06 -7.60 -16.84
N GLU A 124 -16.16 -7.84 -16.13
CA GLU A 124 -17.46 -8.07 -16.73
C GLU A 124 -17.98 -6.87 -17.52
N GLN A 125 -17.83 -5.65 -17.00
CA GLN A 125 -18.38 -4.44 -17.62
C GLN A 125 -17.49 -3.89 -18.74
N TYR A 126 -16.19 -3.78 -18.47
CA TYR A 126 -15.23 -3.04 -19.27
C TYR A 126 -14.10 -3.92 -19.85
N GLY A 127 -14.04 -5.20 -19.48
CA GLY A 127 -12.94 -6.08 -19.86
C GLY A 127 -11.67 -5.86 -19.03
N VAL A 128 -10.61 -6.53 -19.41
CA VAL A 128 -9.36 -6.62 -18.64
C VAL A 128 -8.21 -5.89 -19.31
N ALA A 129 -7.15 -5.59 -18.55
CA ALA A 129 -5.89 -5.15 -19.15
C ALA A 129 -5.19 -6.32 -19.86
N PRO A 130 -4.48 -6.08 -20.98
CA PRO A 130 -3.73 -7.13 -21.67
C PRO A 130 -2.48 -7.61 -20.91
N THR A 131 -1.95 -6.78 -20.01
CA THR A 131 -0.76 -7.03 -19.19
C THR A 131 -0.89 -6.30 -17.87
N ASN A 132 -0.23 -6.80 -16.82
CA ASN A 132 -0.29 -6.21 -15.49
C ASN A 132 0.34 -4.81 -15.55
N PRO A 133 -0.43 -3.72 -15.32
CA PRO A 133 0.10 -2.37 -15.47
C PRO A 133 0.80 -1.86 -14.21
N TYR A 134 0.78 -2.62 -13.10
CA TYR A 134 1.23 -2.17 -11.78
C TYR A 134 2.74 -2.39 -11.60
N SER A 135 3.35 -1.49 -10.84
CA SER A 135 4.69 -1.62 -10.27
C SER A 135 4.59 -1.26 -8.79
N VAL A 136 5.11 -2.12 -7.94
CA VAL A 136 5.02 -2.01 -6.48
C VAL A 136 6.42 -1.91 -5.89
N ALA A 137 6.62 -1.02 -4.93
CA ALA A 137 7.84 -0.91 -4.15
C ALA A 137 7.52 -0.71 -2.67
N VAL A 138 8.30 -1.34 -1.79
CA VAL A 138 8.22 -1.09 -0.35
C VAL A 138 8.93 0.22 -0.04
N ASP A 139 8.20 1.16 0.57
CA ASP A 139 8.76 2.43 1.06
C ASP A 139 9.31 2.27 2.48
N SER A 140 8.49 1.73 3.38
CA SER A 140 8.82 1.58 4.79
C SER A 140 8.00 0.50 5.45
N SER A 141 8.49 -0.03 6.58
CA SER A 141 7.72 -0.94 7.42
C SER A 141 8.00 -0.70 8.90
N ARG A 142 7.04 -1.06 9.75
CA ARG A 142 7.20 -1.04 11.21
C ARG A 142 6.30 -2.06 11.89
N GLU A 143 6.71 -2.50 13.06
CA GLU A 143 5.88 -3.34 13.94
C GLU A 143 5.25 -2.49 15.05
N GLU A 144 3.95 -2.69 15.28
CA GLU A 144 3.25 -2.10 16.42
C GLU A 144 2.17 -3.08 16.93
N ALA A 145 2.17 -3.35 18.24
CA ALA A 145 1.21 -4.24 18.89
C ALA A 145 1.09 -5.65 18.26
N GLY A 146 2.19 -6.19 17.73
CA GLY A 146 2.24 -7.51 17.10
C GLY A 146 1.68 -7.57 15.67
N LYS A 147 1.42 -6.41 15.06
CA LYS A 147 1.04 -6.26 13.65
C LYS A 147 2.17 -5.59 12.88
N GLN A 148 2.25 -5.85 11.58
CA GLN A 148 3.16 -5.16 10.67
C GLN A 148 2.40 -4.11 9.88
N TYR A 149 2.97 -2.92 9.76
CA TYR A 149 2.45 -1.83 8.94
C TYR A 149 3.45 -1.60 7.83
N VAL A 150 3.08 -1.97 6.61
CA VAL A 150 3.96 -1.85 5.44
C VAL A 150 3.41 -0.75 4.53
N THR A 151 4.23 0.27 4.29
CA THR A 151 3.95 1.34 3.34
C THR A 151 4.49 0.94 1.97
N LEU A 152 3.63 0.99 0.96
CA LEU A 152 3.93 0.66 -0.42
C LEU A 152 3.77 1.88 -1.31
N GLU A 153 4.68 2.07 -2.24
CA GLU A 153 4.52 2.93 -3.41
C GLU A 153 4.04 2.06 -4.57
N VAL A 154 2.86 2.37 -5.08
CA VAL A 154 2.22 1.65 -6.17
C VAL A 154 2.01 2.62 -7.31
N SER A 155 2.57 2.30 -8.47
CA SER A 155 2.29 3.04 -9.70
C SER A 155 1.66 2.12 -10.73
N TRP A 156 0.82 2.67 -11.59
CA TRP A 156 0.32 1.94 -12.76
C TRP A 156 0.51 2.75 -14.02
N THR A 157 0.94 2.07 -15.07
CA THR A 157 1.07 2.69 -16.38
C THR A 157 -0.30 2.92 -17.01
N THR A 158 -0.38 3.83 -17.98
CA THR A 158 -1.61 3.95 -18.81
C THR A 158 -1.88 2.63 -19.52
N TYR A 159 -3.10 2.11 -19.42
CA TYR A 159 -3.52 0.90 -20.13
C TYR A 159 -4.89 1.04 -20.79
N ARG A 160 -5.20 0.10 -21.67
CA ARG A 160 -6.53 -0.05 -22.27
C ARG A 160 -7.19 -1.29 -21.71
N ARG A 161 -8.49 -1.21 -21.47
CA ARG A 161 -9.30 -2.40 -21.18
C ARG A 161 -9.82 -3.00 -22.46
N LEU A 162 -9.72 -4.31 -22.57
CA LEU A 162 -10.12 -5.08 -23.73
C LEU A 162 -11.23 -6.07 -23.33
N LYS A 163 -12.31 -6.07 -24.10
CA LYS A 163 -13.40 -7.05 -23.99
C LYS A 163 -13.62 -7.64 -25.37
N ASP A 164 -13.53 -8.96 -25.47
CA ASP A 164 -13.59 -9.70 -26.75
C ASP A 164 -12.58 -9.19 -27.80
N GLY A 165 -11.41 -8.72 -27.33
CA GLY A 165 -10.35 -8.15 -28.16
C GLY A 165 -10.56 -6.69 -28.58
N GLU A 166 -11.70 -6.08 -28.23
CA GLU A 166 -12.02 -4.69 -28.55
C GLU A 166 -11.78 -3.76 -27.36
N SER A 167 -11.23 -2.57 -27.63
CA SER A 167 -10.94 -1.57 -26.62
C SER A 167 -12.23 -0.94 -26.08
N GLN A 168 -12.44 -1.02 -24.77
CA GLN A 168 -13.62 -0.45 -24.08
C GLN A 168 -13.34 0.90 -23.43
N GLY A 169 -12.07 1.26 -23.27
CA GLY A 169 -11.67 2.50 -22.64
C GLY A 169 -10.17 2.56 -22.40
N ARG A 170 -9.73 3.75 -21.96
CA ARG A 170 -8.38 4.02 -21.49
C ARG A 170 -8.44 4.32 -20.00
N VAL A 171 -7.56 3.70 -19.24
CA VAL A 171 -7.27 4.07 -17.86
C VAL A 171 -5.94 4.82 -17.88
N ASP A 172 -5.95 6.06 -17.41
CA ASP A 172 -4.73 6.86 -17.31
C ASP A 172 -3.86 6.32 -16.16
N GLY A 173 -2.55 6.36 -16.39
CA GLY A 173 -1.57 5.95 -15.39
C GLY A 173 -1.51 6.96 -14.25
N ASP A 174 -1.24 6.48 -13.05
CA ASP A 174 -1.13 7.28 -11.84
C ASP A 174 -0.23 6.56 -10.83
N GLU A 175 -0.01 7.20 -9.69
CA GLU A 175 0.70 6.63 -8.55
C GLU A 175 -0.03 6.90 -7.24
N ALA A 176 0.16 5.99 -6.29
CA ALA A 176 -0.50 6.00 -5.01
C ALA A 176 0.42 5.40 -3.96
N ARG A 177 0.21 5.83 -2.71
CA ARG A 177 0.86 5.23 -1.55
C ARG A 177 -0.18 4.51 -0.71
N TYR A 178 0.09 3.27 -0.37
CA TYR A 178 -0.77 2.44 0.46
C TYR A 178 -0.07 2.10 1.77
N VAL A 179 -0.85 1.94 2.84
CA VAL A 179 -0.39 1.27 4.06
C VAL A 179 -1.22 0.03 4.24
N LEU A 180 -0.56 -1.13 4.26
CA LEU A 180 -1.16 -2.41 4.61
C LEU A 180 -0.90 -2.70 6.08
N THR A 181 -1.97 -3.01 6.81
CA THR A 181 -1.90 -3.57 8.17
C THR A 181 -1.99 -5.09 8.05
N LEU A 182 -0.93 -5.78 8.49
CA LEU A 182 -0.77 -7.22 8.35
C LEU A 182 -0.78 -7.90 9.73
N SER A 183 -1.56 -8.98 9.83
CA SER A 183 -1.57 -9.87 11.00
C SER A 183 -0.86 -11.19 10.68
N PRO A 184 0.05 -11.66 11.55
CA PRO A 184 0.71 -12.94 11.39
C PRO A 184 -0.26 -14.10 11.65
N GLN A 185 -0.14 -15.17 10.88
CA GLN A 185 -0.92 -16.40 11.05
C GLN A 185 -0.20 -17.42 11.93
N VAL A 186 -0.99 -18.26 12.64
CA VAL A 186 -0.47 -19.25 13.60
C VAL A 186 0.44 -20.30 12.97
N SER A 187 0.19 -20.66 11.71
CA SER A 187 0.92 -21.71 10.99
C SER A 187 1.98 -21.19 10.03
N ASP A 188 2.34 -19.91 10.12
CA ASP A 188 3.10 -19.11 9.13
C ASP A 188 2.21 -18.43 8.06
N GLY A 189 2.69 -17.32 7.51
CA GLY A 189 1.98 -16.45 6.58
C GLY A 189 1.30 -15.21 7.19
N TRP A 190 0.70 -14.40 6.34
CA TRP A 190 0.08 -13.13 6.71
C TRP A 190 -1.35 -13.02 6.17
N LEU A 191 -2.17 -12.22 6.82
CA LEU A 191 -3.42 -11.69 6.27
C LEU A 191 -3.38 -10.18 6.26
N VAL A 192 -3.95 -9.58 5.21
CA VAL A 192 -4.21 -8.14 5.15
C VAL A 192 -5.50 -7.83 5.92
N GLU A 193 -5.39 -7.08 7.00
CA GLU A 193 -6.55 -6.65 7.80
C GLU A 193 -7.09 -5.29 7.39
N GLU A 194 -6.21 -4.43 6.89
CA GLU A 194 -6.58 -3.10 6.44
C GLU A 194 -5.66 -2.69 5.29
N SER A 195 -6.24 -2.02 4.29
CA SER A 195 -5.50 -1.33 3.24
C SER A 195 -5.99 0.11 3.20
N VAL A 196 -5.09 1.05 3.42
CA VAL A 196 -5.40 2.48 3.46
C VAL A 196 -4.62 3.22 2.39
N LEU A 197 -5.33 3.92 1.52
CA LEU A 197 -4.73 4.88 0.60
C LEU A 197 -4.27 6.12 1.39
N VAL A 198 -2.97 6.39 1.38
CA VAL A 198 -2.39 7.59 1.98
C VAL A 198 -2.47 8.74 0.98
N ARG A 199 -3.34 9.71 1.25
CA ARG A 199 -3.38 10.95 0.47
C ARG A 199 -2.28 11.90 0.93
N GLY A 200 -1.27 12.08 0.09
CA GLY A 200 -0.23 13.11 0.18
C GLY A 200 0.35 13.38 -1.21
N ASP A 201 0.94 14.55 -1.43
CA ASP A 201 1.59 14.87 -2.71
C ASP A 201 2.75 13.87 -2.94
N VAL A 202 2.58 12.96 -3.88
CA VAL A 202 3.70 12.21 -4.46
C VAL A 202 4.41 13.23 -5.36
N THR A 203 5.56 13.72 -4.89
CA THR A 203 6.32 14.85 -5.51
C THR A 203 7.42 14.37 -6.42
#